data_AF-A0A8A0RLS5-F1
#
_entry.id   AF-A0A8A0RLS5-F1
#
_cell.length_a   1.000
_cell.length_b   1.000
_cell.length_c   1.000
_cell.angle_alpha   90.00
_cell.angle_beta   90.00
_cell.angle_gamma   90.00
#
_symmetry.space_group_name_H-M   'P 1'
#
loop_
_entity.id
_entity.type
_entity.pdbx_description
1 polymer ?
#
loop_
_entity_poly.entity_id
_entity_poly.type
_entity_poly.pdbx_seq_one_letter_code
_entity_poly.pdbx_strand_id
1 'polypeptide(L)'
;MKKILSMILVGLMVFGIIGSVLAEELENDLPVNSEEANNGKRFQLLKEFRDEIHQINALRIEILHLRSQVVEKHDAILDLYIEARENGDIEAIKATREVKQKINGINGEIKVIVEQIAAEKEAFREEVKNRNIEAAREHVNNIISLKTTAITKMEDKIELLDKIIDILSE
;
A
#
# COMPACT_ATOMS: atom_id res chain seq x y z
N MET A 1 -35.60 -12.62 -25.05
CA MET A 1 -35.59 -11.26 -24.46
C MET A 1 -36.97 -10.57 -24.55
N LYS A 2 -38.01 -11.00 -23.82
CA LYS A 2 -39.29 -10.23 -23.67
C LYS A 2 -40.10 -10.58 -22.39
N LYS A 3 -39.51 -11.22 -21.37
CA LYS A 3 -40.26 -11.64 -20.17
C LYS A 3 -39.68 -11.19 -18.82
N ILE A 4 -38.58 -10.42 -18.84
CA ILE A 4 -37.96 -9.90 -17.61
C ILE A 4 -38.39 -8.44 -17.34
N LEU A 5 -38.82 -7.72 -18.38
CA LEU A 5 -39.28 -6.33 -18.26
C LEU A 5 -40.70 -6.17 -17.67
N SER A 6 -41.53 -7.22 -17.68
CA SER A 6 -42.91 -7.14 -17.17
C SER A 6 -43.02 -7.32 -15.65
N MET A 7 -41.92 -7.62 -14.95
CA MET A 7 -41.94 -7.82 -13.49
C MET A 7 -41.50 -6.58 -12.70
N ILE A 8 -41.04 -5.52 -13.38
CA ILE A 8 -40.64 -4.25 -12.76
C ILE A 8 -41.80 -3.23 -12.74
N LEU A 9 -42.86 -3.45 -13.53
CA LEU A 9 -43.95 -2.48 -13.71
C LEU A 9 -45.06 -2.52 -12.65
N VAL A 10 -45.02 -3.47 -11.70
CA VAL A 10 -46.04 -3.58 -10.63
C VAL A 10 -45.56 -2.99 -9.29
N GLY A 11 -44.28 -2.60 -9.18
CA GLY A 11 -43.72 -1.97 -7.97
C GLY A 11 -43.86 -0.45 -7.90
N LEU A 12 -44.35 0.21 -8.95
CA LEU A 12 -44.42 1.67 -9.10
C LEU A 12 -45.86 2.20 -9.04
N MET A 13 -46.64 1.74 -8.06
CA MET A 13 -48.01 2.23 -7.84
C MET A 13 -48.35 2.53 -6.38
N VAL A 14 -47.38 2.95 -5.56
CA VAL A 14 -47.70 3.59 -4.27
C VAL A 14 -46.74 4.76 -3.98
N PHE A 15 -46.65 5.70 -4.92
CA PHE A 15 -46.39 7.10 -4.57
C PHE A 15 -47.71 7.85 -4.69
N GLY A 16 -48.24 8.32 -3.56
CA GLY A 16 -49.33 9.29 -3.58
C GLY A 16 -50.37 9.13 -2.49
N ILE A 17 -50.01 9.35 -1.22
CA ILE A 17 -50.90 10.03 -0.29
C ILE A 17 -50.10 11.13 0.40
N ILE A 18 -50.29 12.35 -0.10
CA ILE A 18 -50.08 13.58 0.65
C ILE A 18 -51.13 13.54 1.78
N GLY A 19 -50.66 13.52 3.01
CA GLY A 19 -51.49 13.56 4.20
C GLY A 19 -50.70 14.20 5.33
N SER A 20 -50.77 15.53 5.41
CA SER A 20 -50.45 16.27 6.62
C SER A 20 -51.41 15.82 7.73
N VAL A 21 -50.90 15.01 8.67
CA VAL A 21 -51.55 14.73 9.95
C VAL A 21 -50.58 15.17 11.03
N LEU A 22 -50.90 16.30 11.62
CA LEU A 22 -50.37 16.79 12.87
C LEU A 22 -50.96 15.93 14.01
N ALA A 23 -50.08 15.61 14.98
CA ALA A 23 -50.36 15.11 16.32
C ALA A 23 -50.84 13.67 16.46
N GLU A 24 -49.95 12.79 16.93
CA GLU A 24 -50.15 12.07 18.21
C GLU A 24 -48.78 11.58 18.72
N GLU A 25 -48.57 11.71 20.04
CA GLU A 25 -47.34 11.34 20.74
C GLU A 25 -46.96 9.88 20.45
N LEU A 26 -45.82 9.68 19.80
CA LEU A 26 -45.03 8.48 19.97
C LEU A 26 -43.59 8.92 20.15
N GLU A 27 -43.15 8.79 21.40
CA GLU A 27 -41.78 8.83 21.88
C GLU A 27 -40.97 7.77 21.12
N ASN A 28 -40.65 8.05 19.85
CA ASN A 28 -39.71 7.28 19.07
C ASN A 28 -38.34 7.85 19.37
N ASP A 29 -37.69 7.24 20.37
CA ASP A 29 -36.24 7.17 20.51
C ASP A 29 -35.69 6.50 19.23
N LEU A 30 -35.66 7.26 18.13
CA LEU A 30 -34.83 6.93 16.98
C LEU A 30 -33.39 7.15 17.44
N PRO A 31 -32.50 6.14 17.40
CA PRO A 31 -31.10 6.33 17.70
C PRO A 31 -30.48 7.13 16.55
N VAL A 32 -30.66 8.45 16.58
CA VAL A 32 -29.92 9.39 15.77
C VAL A 32 -28.50 9.44 16.36
N ASN A 33 -27.51 9.15 15.51
CA ASN A 33 -26.08 9.42 15.70
C ASN A 33 -25.21 8.44 16.51
N SER A 34 -25.19 7.15 16.14
CA SER A 34 -24.04 6.31 16.51
C SER A 34 -22.85 6.43 15.52
N GLU A 35 -23.09 6.65 14.22
CA GLU A 35 -22.01 6.68 13.21
C GLU A 35 -21.26 8.02 13.13
N GLU A 36 -21.97 9.16 13.14
CA GLU A 36 -21.34 10.49 13.09
C GLU A 36 -20.51 10.79 14.35
N ALA A 37 -21.00 10.40 15.52
CA ALA A 37 -20.27 10.52 16.77
C ALA A 37 -19.04 9.59 16.83
N ASN A 38 -19.06 8.45 16.14
CA ASN A 38 -17.94 7.52 16.08
C ASN A 38 -16.88 7.98 15.06
N ASN A 39 -17.28 8.61 13.95
CA ASN A 39 -16.36 9.19 12.97
C ASN A 39 -15.60 10.41 13.52
N GLY A 40 -16.25 11.29 14.29
CA GLY A 40 -15.59 12.41 14.95
C GLY A 40 -14.51 11.98 15.95
N LYS A 41 -14.76 10.87 16.67
CA LYS A 41 -13.80 10.29 17.65
C LYS A 41 -12.67 9.52 16.97
N ARG A 42 -12.94 8.77 15.89
CA ARG A 42 -11.88 8.16 15.06
C ARG A 42 -10.94 9.21 14.48
N PHE A 43 -11.48 10.34 14.01
CA PHE A 43 -10.67 11.44 13.53
C PHE A 43 -9.78 12.05 14.62
N GLN A 44 -10.27 12.15 15.86
CA GLN A 44 -9.45 12.58 17.00
C GLN A 44 -8.29 11.62 17.28
N LEU A 45 -8.54 10.30 17.23
CA LEU A 45 -7.48 9.31 17.43
C LEU A 45 -6.43 9.35 16.31
N LEU A 46 -6.85 9.55 15.06
CA LEU A 46 -5.90 9.75 13.95
C LEU A 46 -5.04 11.00 14.09
N LYS A 47 -5.51 12.04 14.83
CA LYS A 47 -4.66 13.20 15.13
C LYS A 47 -3.53 12.85 16.09
N GLU A 48 -3.71 11.85 16.95
CA GLU A 48 -2.66 11.39 17.88
C GLU A 48 -1.50 10.74 17.13
N PHE A 49 -1.78 10.09 15.99
CA PHE A 49 -0.79 9.44 15.13
C PHE A 49 -0.34 10.31 13.95
N ARG A 50 -0.59 11.62 14.00
CA ARG A 50 -0.36 12.52 12.87
C ARG A 50 1.09 12.49 12.40
N ASP A 51 2.03 12.55 13.34
CA ASP A 51 3.45 12.66 13.03
C ASP A 51 3.99 11.33 12.47
N GLU A 52 3.56 10.20 13.03
CA GLU A 52 3.89 8.86 12.56
C GLU A 52 3.32 8.63 11.16
N ILE A 53 2.08 9.08 10.88
CA ILE A 53 1.49 9.01 9.55
C ILE A 53 2.28 9.87 8.54
N HIS A 54 2.71 11.07 8.94
CA HIS A 54 3.58 11.90 8.10
C HIS A 54 4.91 11.20 7.81
N GLN A 55 5.53 10.58 8.82
CA GLN A 55 6.77 9.82 8.65
C GLN A 55 6.58 8.62 7.72
N ILE A 56 5.50 7.85 7.89
CA ILE A 56 5.17 6.72 7.01
C ILE A 56 5.00 7.18 5.55
N ASN A 57 4.43 8.37 5.34
CA ASN A 57 4.27 8.96 4.02
C ASN A 57 5.62 9.42 3.43
N ALA A 58 6.50 10.03 4.23
CA ALA A 58 7.85 10.37 3.79
C ALA A 58 8.63 9.12 3.34
N LEU A 59 8.62 8.06 4.16
CA LEU A 59 9.24 6.77 3.82
C LEU A 59 8.60 6.12 2.58
N ARG A 60 7.30 6.33 2.35
CA ARG A 60 6.64 5.87 1.11
C ARG A 60 7.18 6.61 -0.12
N ILE A 61 7.38 7.92 -0.02
CA ILE A 61 7.93 8.73 -1.11
C ILE A 61 9.36 8.27 -1.42
N GLU A 62 10.17 8.06 -0.41
CA GLU A 62 11.55 7.56 -0.55
C GLU A 62 11.61 6.19 -1.23
N ILE A 63 10.78 5.23 -0.79
CA ILE A 63 10.65 3.92 -1.47
C ILE A 63 10.28 4.08 -2.95
N LEU A 64 9.38 5.01 -3.29
CA LEU A 64 8.99 5.24 -4.67
C LEU A 64 10.14 5.84 -5.49
N HIS A 65 10.93 6.73 -4.88
CA HIS A 65 12.13 7.28 -5.51
C HIS A 65 13.17 6.19 -5.80
N LEU A 66 13.46 5.32 -4.83
CA LEU A 66 14.37 4.18 -5.03
C LEU A 66 13.86 3.21 -6.10
N ARG A 67 12.54 3.01 -6.22
CA ARG A 67 11.96 2.21 -7.31
C ARG A 67 12.22 2.83 -8.68
N SER A 68 12.18 4.15 -8.81
CA SER A 68 12.54 4.85 -10.05
C SER A 68 13.99 4.52 -10.45
N GLN A 69 14.92 4.68 -9.50
CA GLN A 69 16.34 4.38 -9.74
C GLN A 69 16.57 2.92 -10.15
N VAL A 70 15.87 1.98 -9.50
CA VAL A 70 15.93 0.56 -9.87
C VAL A 70 15.47 0.35 -11.31
N VAL A 71 14.38 1.00 -11.75
CA VAL A 71 13.89 0.90 -13.12
C VAL A 71 14.91 1.47 -14.11
N GLU A 72 15.44 2.66 -13.84
CA GLU A 72 16.47 3.33 -14.67
C GLU A 72 17.72 2.45 -14.83
N LYS A 73 18.19 1.82 -13.75
CA LYS A 73 19.34 0.92 -13.80
C LYS A 73 19.04 -0.38 -14.55
N HIS A 74 17.83 -0.93 -14.40
CA HIS A 74 17.42 -2.10 -15.17
C HIS A 74 17.39 -1.84 -16.68
N ASP A 75 16.99 -0.64 -17.08
CA ASP A 75 17.00 -0.19 -18.47
C ASP A 75 18.44 -0.11 -19.00
N ALA A 76 19.34 0.58 -18.29
CA ALA A 76 20.76 0.66 -18.67
C ALA A 76 21.42 -0.73 -18.75
N ILE A 77 21.13 -1.63 -17.80
CA ILE A 77 21.65 -3.00 -17.81
C ILE A 77 21.17 -3.77 -19.04
N LEU A 78 19.93 -3.55 -19.50
CA LEU A 78 19.41 -4.22 -20.69
C LEU A 78 20.22 -3.85 -21.93
N ASP A 79 20.48 -2.55 -22.12
CA ASP A 79 21.29 -2.04 -23.24
C ASP A 79 22.70 -2.62 -23.21
N LEU A 80 23.36 -2.58 -22.05
CA LEU A 80 24.70 -3.15 -21.86
C LEU A 80 24.75 -4.66 -22.13
N TYR A 81 23.69 -5.40 -21.79
CA TYR A 81 23.61 -6.83 -22.13
C TYR A 81 23.50 -7.09 -23.63
N ILE A 82 22.82 -6.21 -24.37
CA ILE A 82 22.71 -6.31 -25.83
C ILE A 82 24.11 -6.07 -26.42
N GLU A 83 24.78 -4.99 -26.02
CA GLU A 83 26.13 -4.65 -26.48
C GLU A 83 27.16 -5.75 -26.18
N ALA A 84 27.21 -6.22 -24.92
CA ALA A 84 28.11 -7.30 -24.53
C ALA A 84 27.88 -8.57 -25.37
N ARG A 85 26.63 -8.87 -25.72
CA ARG A 85 26.30 -10.04 -26.54
C ARG A 85 26.67 -9.86 -28.01
N GLU A 86 26.50 -8.66 -28.56
CA GLU A 86 26.92 -8.33 -29.93
C GLU A 86 28.45 -8.39 -30.07
N ASN A 87 29.18 -7.98 -29.04
CA ASN A 87 30.64 -8.02 -28.97
C ASN A 87 31.20 -9.41 -28.61
N GLY A 88 30.35 -10.36 -28.22
CA GLY A 88 30.76 -11.71 -27.86
C GLY A 88 31.40 -11.84 -26.46
N ASP A 89 31.17 -10.87 -25.57
CA ASP A 89 31.70 -10.87 -24.20
C ASP A 89 30.90 -11.78 -23.26
N ILE A 90 31.13 -13.08 -23.42
CA ILE A 90 30.45 -14.11 -22.65
C ILE A 90 30.93 -14.13 -21.19
N GLU A 91 32.16 -13.69 -20.91
CA GLU A 91 32.72 -13.75 -19.55
C GLU A 91 32.16 -12.61 -18.68
N ALA A 92 32.03 -11.39 -19.19
CA ALA A 92 31.31 -10.31 -18.50
C ALA A 92 29.86 -10.74 -18.16
N ILE A 93 29.15 -11.32 -19.14
CA ILE A 93 27.79 -11.82 -18.94
C ILE A 93 27.74 -12.91 -17.86
N LYS A 94 28.74 -13.79 -17.76
CA LYS A 94 28.78 -14.81 -16.70
C LYS A 94 29.07 -14.21 -15.33
N ALA A 95 29.99 -13.24 -15.24
CA ALA A 95 30.37 -12.60 -13.97
C ALA A 95 29.17 -11.94 -13.27
N THR A 96 28.21 -11.39 -14.04
CA THR A 96 26.98 -10.82 -13.47
C THR A 96 26.03 -11.82 -12.80
N ARG A 97 26.17 -13.14 -13.04
CA ARG A 97 25.22 -14.15 -12.54
C ARG A 97 25.19 -14.22 -11.01
N GLU A 98 26.34 -14.14 -10.37
CA GLU A 98 26.43 -14.16 -8.91
C GLU A 98 25.75 -12.93 -8.29
N VAL A 99 25.93 -11.76 -8.93
CA VAL A 99 25.28 -10.51 -8.51
C VAL A 99 23.76 -10.61 -8.65
N LYS A 100 23.27 -11.18 -9.76
CA LYS A 100 21.84 -11.45 -9.97
C LYS A 100 21.25 -12.39 -8.91
N GLN A 101 21.98 -13.40 -8.46
CA GLN A 101 21.51 -14.28 -7.39
C GLN A 101 21.33 -13.51 -6.07
N LYS A 102 22.27 -12.62 -5.71
CA LYS A 102 22.15 -11.76 -4.53
C LYS A 102 20.93 -10.82 -4.64
N ILE A 103 20.72 -10.21 -5.81
CA ILE A 103 19.54 -9.37 -6.08
C ILE A 103 18.23 -10.17 -5.88
N ASN A 104 18.18 -11.42 -6.35
CA ASN A 104 17.00 -12.28 -6.16
C ASN A 104 16.73 -12.59 -4.68
N GLY A 105 17.78 -12.80 -3.88
CA GLY A 105 17.66 -12.94 -2.43
C GLY A 105 17.04 -11.69 -1.79
N ILE A 106 17.58 -10.52 -2.12
CA ILE A 106 17.05 -9.23 -1.63
C ILE A 106 15.59 -9.00 -2.05
N ASN A 107 15.23 -9.33 -3.29
CA ASN A 107 13.83 -9.23 -3.74
C ASN A 107 12.90 -10.11 -2.90
N GLY A 108 13.35 -11.30 -2.49
CA GLY A 108 12.62 -12.18 -1.59
C GLY A 108 12.43 -11.56 -0.21
N GLU A 109 13.49 -10.99 0.37
CA GLU A 109 13.44 -10.30 1.66
C GLU A 109 12.49 -9.09 1.62
N ILE A 110 12.60 -8.24 0.59
CA ILE A 110 11.70 -7.09 0.40
C ILE A 110 10.24 -7.54 0.30
N LYS A 111 9.96 -8.65 -0.39
CA LYS A 111 8.60 -9.19 -0.51
C LYS A 111 8.02 -9.54 0.87
N VAL A 112 8.80 -10.25 1.70
CA VAL A 112 8.39 -10.60 3.08
C VAL A 112 8.14 -9.32 3.90
N ILE A 113 9.02 -8.33 3.81
CA ILE A 113 8.84 -7.05 4.52
C ILE A 113 7.55 -6.34 4.08
N VAL A 114 7.23 -6.35 2.78
CA VAL A 114 5.99 -5.73 2.27
C VAL A 114 4.75 -6.45 2.79
N GLU A 115 4.78 -7.77 2.88
CA GLU A 115 3.69 -8.57 3.46
C GLU A 115 3.50 -8.24 4.96
N GLN A 116 4.60 -8.13 5.71
CA GLN A 116 4.57 -7.70 7.12
C GLN A 116 4.01 -6.28 7.28
N ILE A 117 4.43 -5.32 6.45
CA ILE A 117 3.88 -3.95 6.45
C ILE A 117 2.37 -3.97 6.21
N ALA A 118 1.87 -4.84 5.33
CA ALA A 118 0.44 -4.95 5.08
C ALA A 118 -0.30 -5.49 6.31
N ALA A 119 0.23 -6.51 6.97
CA ALA A 119 -0.34 -7.05 8.20
C ALA A 119 -0.39 -6.01 9.32
N GLU A 120 0.72 -5.29 9.58
CA GLU A 120 0.78 -4.24 10.59
C GLU A 120 -0.19 -3.08 10.30
N LYS A 121 -0.43 -2.76 9.02
CA LYS A 121 -1.42 -1.74 8.63
C LYS A 121 -2.87 -2.17 8.87
N GLU A 122 -3.18 -3.45 8.72
CA GLU A 122 -4.51 -3.97 9.08
C GLU A 122 -4.68 -3.95 10.60
N ALA A 123 -3.67 -4.44 11.34
CA ALA A 123 -3.69 -4.44 12.80
C ALA A 123 -3.82 -3.02 13.37
N PHE A 124 -3.02 -2.06 12.89
CA PHE A 124 -3.14 -0.64 13.26
C PHE A 124 -4.56 -0.10 13.07
N ARG A 125 -5.20 -0.41 11.93
CA ARG A 125 -6.57 0.07 11.65
C ARG A 125 -7.60 -0.53 12.60
N GLU A 126 -7.48 -1.82 12.92
CA GLU A 126 -8.38 -2.47 13.87
C GLU A 126 -8.17 -1.93 15.29
N GLU A 127 -6.93 -1.74 15.75
CA GLU A 127 -6.66 -1.18 17.08
C GLU A 127 -7.13 0.28 17.21
N VAL A 128 -6.98 1.10 16.17
CA VAL A 128 -7.56 2.47 16.13
C VAL A 128 -9.09 2.42 16.20
N LYS A 129 -9.72 1.46 15.52
CA LYS A 129 -11.17 1.25 15.57
C LYS A 129 -11.64 0.79 16.95
N ASN A 130 -10.86 -0.06 17.61
CA ASN A 130 -11.11 -0.55 18.97
C ASN A 130 -10.68 0.45 20.06
N ARG A 131 -10.07 1.58 19.67
CA ARG A 131 -9.60 2.65 20.56
C ARG A 131 -8.50 2.21 21.52
N ASN A 132 -7.70 1.24 21.10
CA ASN A 132 -6.54 0.77 21.84
C ASN A 132 -5.29 1.50 21.37
N ILE A 133 -4.99 2.62 22.01
CA ILE A 133 -3.94 3.56 21.55
C ILE A 133 -2.54 2.97 21.70
N GLU A 134 -2.27 2.24 22.79
CA GLU A 134 -0.95 1.65 23.00
C GLU A 134 -0.65 0.57 21.95
N ALA A 135 -1.61 -0.32 21.66
CA ALA A 135 -1.42 -1.32 20.60
C ALA A 135 -1.33 -0.68 19.20
N ALA A 136 -2.16 0.33 18.92
CA ALA A 136 -2.05 1.09 17.67
C ALA A 136 -0.68 1.76 17.54
N ARG A 137 -0.11 2.29 18.62
CA ARG A 137 1.23 2.89 18.64
C ARG A 137 2.32 1.86 18.35
N GLU A 138 2.18 0.65 18.88
CA GLU A 138 3.11 -0.45 18.55
C GLU A 138 3.10 -0.75 17.04
N HIS A 139 1.92 -0.97 16.46
CA HIS A 139 1.79 -1.29 15.04
C HIS A 139 2.28 -0.16 14.13
N VAL A 140 2.00 1.10 14.45
CA VAL A 140 2.48 2.23 13.61
C VAL A 140 4.00 2.35 13.63
N ASN A 141 4.64 2.10 14.79
CA ASN A 141 6.09 2.08 14.92
C ASN A 141 6.72 0.90 14.19
N ASN A 142 6.07 -0.27 14.21
CA ASN A 142 6.49 -1.43 13.42
C ASN A 142 6.43 -1.12 11.91
N ILE A 143 5.38 -0.44 11.44
CA ILE A 143 5.30 -0.01 10.03
C ILE A 143 6.48 0.89 9.66
N ILE A 144 6.84 1.85 10.52
CA ILE A 144 7.98 2.76 10.31
C ILE A 144 9.29 1.97 10.23
N SER A 145 9.51 1.06 11.18
CA SER A 145 10.72 0.20 11.24
C SER A 145 10.85 -0.70 10.00
N LEU A 146 9.76 -1.37 9.62
CA LEU A 146 9.73 -2.22 8.43
C LEU A 146 9.97 -1.44 7.14
N LYS A 147 9.39 -0.24 7.02
CA LYS A 147 9.64 0.65 5.87
C LYS A 147 11.09 1.10 5.79
N THR A 148 11.70 1.41 6.92
CA THR A 148 13.13 1.78 7.00
C THR A 148 14.00 0.60 6.56
N THR A 149 13.70 -0.61 7.06
CA THR A 149 14.40 -1.83 6.62
C THR A 149 14.22 -2.08 5.11
N ALA A 150 13.02 -1.86 4.57
CA ALA A 150 12.78 -1.98 3.13
C ALA A 150 13.62 -1.00 2.30
N ILE A 151 13.83 0.23 2.79
CA ILE A 151 14.68 1.24 2.16
C ILE A 151 16.12 0.74 2.11
N THR A 152 16.70 0.31 3.23
CA THR A 152 18.08 -0.21 3.26
C THR A 152 18.27 -1.38 2.29
N LYS A 153 17.30 -2.31 2.23
CA LYS A 153 17.35 -3.43 1.27
C LYS A 153 17.24 -2.97 -0.18
N MET A 154 16.50 -1.90 -0.45
CA MET A 154 16.44 -1.31 -1.78
C MET A 154 17.74 -0.60 -2.16
N GLU A 155 18.41 0.06 -1.22
CA GLU A 155 19.74 0.64 -1.42
C GLU A 155 20.79 -0.45 -1.71
N ASP A 156 20.81 -1.53 -0.94
CA ASP A 156 21.67 -2.70 -1.20
C ASP A 156 21.44 -3.26 -2.61
N LYS A 157 20.17 -3.34 -3.05
CA LYS A 157 19.83 -3.77 -4.40
C LYS A 157 20.36 -2.81 -5.47
N ILE A 158 20.25 -1.50 -5.24
CA ILE A 158 20.75 -0.47 -6.16
C ILE A 158 22.26 -0.60 -6.31
N GLU A 159 23.01 -0.79 -5.22
CA GLU A 159 24.46 -1.02 -5.26
C GLU A 159 24.83 -2.27 -6.07
N LEU A 160 24.05 -3.36 -5.96
CA LEU A 160 24.27 -4.55 -6.76
C LEU A 160 23.93 -4.34 -8.24
N LEU A 161 22.94 -3.49 -8.56
CA LEU A 161 22.65 -3.12 -9.96
C LEU A 161 23.80 -2.29 -10.54
N ASP A 162 24.37 -1.37 -9.76
CA ASP A 162 25.57 -0.62 -10.18
C ASP A 162 26.76 -1.55 -10.44
N LYS A 163 26.97 -2.56 -9.59
CA LYS A 163 28.00 -3.58 -9.86
C LYS A 163 27.77 -4.36 -11.16
N ILE A 164 26.52 -4.58 -11.57
CA ILE A 164 26.22 -5.22 -12.87
C ILE A 164 26.57 -4.26 -14.00
N ILE A 165 26.23 -2.98 -13.88
CA ILE A 165 26.58 -1.95 -14.86
C ILE A 165 28.09 -1.89 -15.03
N ASP A 166 28.84 -1.84 -13.94
CA ASP A 166 30.31 -1.79 -13.96
C ASP A 166 30.89 -3.02 -14.69
N ILE A 167 30.43 -4.23 -14.36
CA ILE A 167 30.90 -5.47 -15.00
C ILE A 167 30.63 -5.50 -16.52
N LEU A 168 29.49 -4.95 -16.95
CA LEU A 168 29.11 -4.98 -18.37
C LEU A 168 29.67 -3.81 -19.17
N SER A 169 30.24 -2.80 -18.51
CA SER A 169 30.84 -1.62 -19.14
C SER A 169 32.36 -1.70 -19.26
N GLU A 170 32.98 -2.73 -18.65
CA GLU A 170 34.40 -3.09 -18.83
C GLU A 170 34.66 -3.70 -20.22
#